data_AF-A0A381RR90-F1
#
_entry.id   AF-A0A381RR90-F1
#
_cell.length_a   1.000
_cell.length_b   1.000
_cell.length_c   1.000
_cell.angle_alpha   90.00
_cell.angle_beta   90.00
_cell.angle_gamma   90.00
#
_symmetry.space_group_name_H-M   'P 1'
#
loop_
_entity.id
_entity.type
_entity.pdbx_description
1 polymer ?
#
loop_
_entity_poly.entity_id
_entity_poly.type
_entity_poly.pdbx_seq_one_letter_code
_entity_poly.pdbx_strand_id
1 'polypeptide(L)'
;MRYFFLFLLLVNPAFGDTITGYDLYRSLNKKYSTNVSDYHDYETASAYIMGVVNAMAHSRTVYTKIIAEYIPNKKAGANLGIVLMPLSRQWQVEQYIEVVHLYLRKHPEHLKLSAIENISLSLFEASIAAEGQL
;
A
#
# COMPACT_ATOMS: atom_id res chain seq x y z
N MET A 1 -36.93 -20.07 -12.54
CA MET A 1 -35.65 -20.64 -12.08
C MET A 1 -34.54 -20.65 -13.13
N ARG A 2 -34.81 -20.88 -14.43
CA ARG A 2 -33.76 -20.98 -15.47
C ARG A 2 -33.01 -19.66 -15.79
N TYR A 3 -33.60 -18.51 -15.47
CA TYR A 3 -33.01 -17.18 -15.71
C TYR A 3 -32.20 -16.63 -14.53
N PHE A 4 -32.24 -17.27 -13.36
CA PHE A 4 -31.48 -16.83 -12.19
C PHE A 4 -29.98 -17.18 -12.33
N PHE A 5 -29.67 -18.28 -13.03
CA PHE A 5 -28.30 -18.69 -13.34
C PHE A 5 -27.56 -17.71 -14.27
N LEU A 6 -28.28 -17.05 -15.19
CA LEU A 6 -27.70 -16.03 -16.08
C LEU A 6 -27.37 -14.73 -15.33
N PHE A 7 -28.12 -14.42 -14.26
CA PHE A 7 -27.85 -13.27 -13.41
C PHE A 7 -26.63 -13.50 -12.51
N LEU A 8 -26.45 -14.72 -12.00
CA LEU A 8 -25.27 -15.12 -11.21
C LEU A 8 -23.95 -15.06 -12.00
N LEU A 9 -23.98 -15.26 -13.33
CA LEU A 9 -22.80 -15.11 -14.20
C LEU A 9 -22.42 -13.64 -14.47
N LEU A 10 -23.37 -12.72 -14.37
CA LEU A 10 -23.12 -11.27 -14.48
C LEU A 10 -22.61 -10.66 -13.17
N VAL A 11 -22.92 -11.30 -12.03
CA VAL A 11 -22.23 -11.08 -10.75
C VAL A 11 -21.03 -12.01 -10.67
N ASN A 12 -20.25 -12.11 -11.75
CA ASN A 12 -18.85 -12.40 -11.56
C ASN A 12 -18.33 -11.24 -10.71
N PRO A 13 -17.81 -11.46 -9.50
CA PRO A 13 -16.94 -10.43 -8.95
C PRO A 13 -15.89 -10.29 -10.05
N ALA A 14 -15.70 -9.07 -10.56
CA ALA A 14 -14.46 -8.77 -11.20
C ALA A 14 -13.40 -9.11 -10.16
N PHE A 15 -12.86 -10.33 -10.21
CA PHE A 15 -11.58 -10.68 -9.63
C PHE A 15 -10.62 -9.83 -10.43
N GLY A 16 -10.56 -8.53 -10.10
CA GLY A 16 -9.49 -7.68 -10.55
C GLY A 16 -8.24 -8.40 -10.10
N ASP A 17 -7.35 -8.70 -11.05
CA ASP A 17 -6.04 -9.29 -10.78
C ASP A 17 -5.38 -8.43 -9.71
N THR A 18 -5.53 -8.85 -8.46
CA THR A 18 -5.07 -8.08 -7.33
C THR A 18 -3.59 -8.33 -7.28
N ILE A 19 -2.81 -7.32 -7.69
CA ILE A 19 -1.34 -7.39 -7.66
C ILE A 19 -0.95 -7.87 -6.26
N THR A 20 -0.26 -8.99 -6.18
CA THR A 20 0.13 -9.60 -4.90
C THR A 20 1.45 -9.02 -4.42
N GLY A 21 1.79 -9.28 -3.15
CA GLY A 21 3.13 -9.02 -2.63
C GLY A 21 4.22 -9.75 -3.42
N TYR A 22 3.93 -10.95 -3.94
CA TYR A 22 4.83 -11.70 -4.80
C TYR A 22 5.10 -10.97 -6.11
N ASP A 23 4.06 -10.48 -6.79
CA ASP A 23 4.20 -9.73 -8.04
C ASP A 23 5.01 -8.46 -7.82
N LEU A 24 4.70 -7.73 -6.75
CA LEU A 24 5.41 -6.53 -6.36
C LEU A 24 6.89 -6.82 -6.09
N TYR A 25 7.19 -7.84 -5.26
CA TYR A 25 8.56 -8.24 -4.92
C TYR A 25 9.36 -8.65 -6.15
N ARG A 26 8.76 -9.45 -7.04
CA ARG A 26 9.39 -9.90 -8.28
C ARG A 26 9.74 -8.72 -9.18
N SER A 27 8.84 -7.76 -9.35
CA SER A 27 9.08 -6.57 -10.16
C SER A 27 10.15 -5.65 -9.54
N LEU A 28 10.16 -5.48 -8.21
CA LEU A 28 11.18 -4.67 -7.52
C LEU A 28 12.60 -5.23 -7.69
N ASN A 29 12.76 -6.56 -7.78
CA ASN A 29 14.05 -7.19 -8.03
C ASN A 29 14.64 -6.88 -9.42
N LYS A 30 13.89 -6.25 -10.32
CA LYS A 30 14.32 -5.88 -11.68
C LYS A 30 14.98 -4.50 -11.77
N LYS A 31 15.20 -3.80 -10.63
CA LYS A 31 15.81 -2.46 -10.53
C LYS A 31 17.07 -2.24 -11.38
N TYR A 32 17.91 -3.27 -11.53
CA TYR A 32 19.17 -3.20 -12.26
C TYR A 32 19.14 -3.95 -13.60
N SER A 33 17.96 -4.32 -14.09
CA SER A 33 17.85 -5.02 -15.38
C SER A 33 18.23 -4.10 -16.53
N THR A 34 19.05 -4.61 -17.45
CA THR A 34 19.36 -3.93 -18.72
C THR A 34 18.31 -4.20 -19.80
N ASN A 35 17.39 -5.13 -19.56
CA ASN A 35 16.24 -5.38 -20.42
C ASN A 35 15.16 -4.31 -20.15
N VAL A 36 14.74 -3.60 -21.20
CA VAL A 36 13.79 -2.48 -21.10
C VAL A 36 12.43 -2.93 -20.53
N SER A 37 11.94 -4.10 -20.91
CA SER A 37 10.66 -4.63 -20.39
C SER A 37 10.75 -4.92 -18.89
N ASP A 38 11.85 -5.52 -18.45
CA ASP A 38 12.06 -5.80 -17.03
C ASP A 38 12.24 -4.53 -16.20
N TYR A 39 12.98 -3.55 -16.74
CA TYR A 39 13.12 -2.25 -16.09
C TYR A 39 11.77 -1.51 -16.01
N HIS A 40 10.93 -1.61 -17.04
CA HIS A 40 9.57 -1.08 -17.04
C HIS A 40 8.69 -1.71 -15.96
N ASP A 41 8.83 -3.01 -15.69
CA ASP A 41 8.13 -3.67 -14.58
C ASP A 41 8.55 -3.08 -13.22
N TYR A 42 9.84 -2.79 -13.04
CA TYR A 42 10.34 -2.10 -11.85
C TYR A 42 9.77 -0.69 -11.70
N GLU A 43 9.75 0.10 -12.78
CA GLU A 43 9.16 1.45 -12.79
C GLU A 43 7.66 1.40 -12.47
N THR A 44 6.94 0.43 -13.03
CA THR A 44 5.51 0.22 -12.76
C THR A 44 5.25 -0.13 -11.30
N ALA A 45 6.06 -1.02 -10.72
CA ALA A 45 6.00 -1.33 -9.29
C ALA A 45 6.29 -0.10 -8.41
N SER A 46 7.29 0.70 -8.79
CA SER A 46 7.66 1.93 -8.09
C SER A 46 6.54 2.97 -8.12
N ALA A 47 5.91 3.17 -9.29
CA ALA A 47 4.76 4.05 -9.44
C ALA A 47 3.55 3.56 -8.63
N TYR A 48 3.31 2.24 -8.59
CA TYR A 48 2.25 1.63 -7.78
C TYR A 48 2.44 1.92 -6.29
N ILE A 49 3.66 1.74 -5.76
CA ILE A 49 3.99 2.06 -4.36
C ILE A 49 3.69 3.53 -4.06
N MET A 50 4.16 4.44 -4.91
CA MET A 50 3.92 5.87 -4.71
C MET A 50 2.45 6.26 -4.81
N GLY A 51 1.68 5.60 -5.69
CA GLY A 51 0.23 5.76 -5.77
C GLY A 51 -0.46 5.42 -4.45
N VAL A 52 -0.10 4.27 -3.85
CA VAL A 52 -0.64 3.83 -2.55
C VAL A 52 -0.21 4.80 -1.43
N VAL A 53 1.07 5.17 -1.36
CA VAL A 53 1.59 6.14 -0.37
C VAL A 53 0.84 7.46 -0.45
N ASN A 54 0.63 8.00 -1.66
CA ASN A 54 -0.09 9.25 -1.87
C ASN A 54 -1.56 9.14 -1.44
N ALA A 55 -2.22 8.03 -1.76
CA ALA A 55 -3.59 7.76 -1.32
C ALA A 55 -3.69 7.68 0.22
N MET A 56 -2.74 7.01 0.88
CA MET A 56 -2.67 6.93 2.34
C MET A 56 -2.40 8.30 2.98
N ALA A 57 -1.46 9.07 2.45
CA ALA A 57 -1.16 10.43 2.92
C ALA A 57 -2.35 11.39 2.73
N HIS A 58 -3.06 11.27 1.61
CA HIS A 58 -4.31 12.00 1.37
C HIS A 58 -5.37 11.62 2.42
N SER A 59 -5.61 10.32 2.60
CA SER A 59 -6.54 9.80 3.61
C SER A 59 -6.20 10.31 5.02
N ARG A 60 -4.93 10.26 5.43
CA ARG A 60 -4.51 10.83 6.71
C ARG A 60 -4.89 12.30 6.82
N THR A 61 -4.65 13.10 5.79
CA THR A 61 -4.99 14.53 5.79
C THR A 61 -6.49 14.75 5.96
N VAL A 62 -7.31 14.00 5.22
CA VAL A 62 -8.78 14.07 5.31
C VAL A 62 -9.25 13.70 6.72
N TYR A 63 -8.77 12.58 7.28
CA TYR A 63 -9.21 12.13 8.61
C TYR A 63 -8.71 13.03 9.75
N THR A 64 -7.47 13.50 9.68
CA THR A 64 -6.87 14.34 10.74
C THR A 64 -7.33 15.79 10.72
N LYS A 65 -7.63 16.37 9.56
CA LYS A 65 -7.97 17.79 9.44
C LYS A 65 -9.45 18.03 9.13
N ILE A 66 -10.03 17.25 8.23
CA ILE A 66 -11.42 17.49 7.79
C ILE A 66 -12.36 16.76 8.74
N ILE A 67 -12.29 15.43 8.78
CA ILE A 67 -13.27 14.62 9.53
C ILE A 67 -13.15 14.85 11.04
N ALA A 68 -11.93 15.02 11.58
CA ALA A 68 -11.72 15.28 13.00
C ALA A 68 -12.41 16.56 13.51
N GLU A 69 -12.65 17.55 12.65
CA GLU A 69 -13.40 18.77 13.02
C GLU A 69 -14.88 18.50 13.28
N TYR A 70 -15.44 17.50 12.60
CA TYR A 70 -16.86 17.13 12.68
C TYR A 70 -17.15 16.00 13.70
N ILE A 71 -16.13 15.33 14.23
CA ILE A 71 -16.30 14.30 15.26
C ILE A 71 -16.35 14.97 16.65
N PRO A 72 -17.35 14.67 17.50
CA PRO A 72 -17.43 15.22 18.86
C PRO A 72 -16.17 14.99 19.70
N ASN A 73 -15.54 13.82 19.51
CA ASN A 73 -14.22 13.50 20.05
C ASN A 73 -13.12 13.75 18.99
N LYS A 74 -12.64 15.00 18.92
CA LYS A 74 -11.61 15.44 17.96
C LYS A 74 -10.32 14.62 18.01
N LYS A 75 -9.93 14.14 19.20
CA LYS A 75 -8.75 13.27 19.38
C LYS A 75 -8.93 11.91 18.70
N ALA A 76 -10.14 11.34 18.73
CA ALA A 76 -10.41 10.08 18.05
C ALA A 76 -10.29 10.21 16.52
N GLY A 77 -10.80 11.32 15.94
CA GLY A 77 -10.65 11.60 14.51
C GLY A 77 -9.19 11.78 14.07
N ALA A 78 -8.41 12.53 14.86
CA ALA A 78 -6.98 12.69 14.62
C ALA A 78 -6.22 11.35 14.68
N ASN A 79 -6.56 10.50 15.66
CA ASN A 79 -5.94 9.17 15.79
C ASN A 79 -6.26 8.25 14.61
N LEU A 80 -7.46 8.31 14.03
CA LEU A 80 -7.81 7.52 12.84
C LEU A 80 -6.90 7.86 11.65
N GLY A 81 -6.63 9.14 11.41
CA GLY A 81 -5.73 9.53 10.33
C GLY A 81 -4.27 9.11 10.57
N ILE A 82 -3.81 9.09 11.83
CA ILE A 82 -2.50 8.57 12.20
C ILE A 82 -2.44 7.05 11.95
N VAL A 83 -3.49 6.30 12.29
CA VAL A 83 -3.55 4.85 12.03
C VAL A 83 -3.50 4.53 10.53
N LEU A 84 -4.12 5.35 9.68
CA LEU A 84 -4.17 5.14 8.23
C LEU A 84 -2.83 5.39 7.51
N MET A 85 -2.02 6.32 8.00
CA MET A 85 -0.66 6.57 7.49
C MET A 85 0.23 6.98 8.67
N PRO A 86 0.79 6.01 9.40
CA PRO A 86 1.47 6.26 10.67
C PRO A 86 2.78 7.03 10.48
N LEU A 87 3.42 6.85 9.33
CA LEU A 87 4.62 7.61 8.97
C LEU A 87 4.29 9.10 8.78
N SER A 88 4.80 9.96 9.67
CA SER A 88 4.62 11.42 9.61
C SER A 88 5.70 12.13 8.80
N ARG A 89 6.88 11.52 8.68
CA ARG A 89 8.02 12.06 7.94
C ARG A 89 7.82 11.84 6.45
N GLN A 90 8.05 12.89 5.65
CA GLN A 90 8.15 12.75 4.20
C GLN A 90 9.50 12.17 3.82
N TRP A 91 9.49 11.05 3.10
CA TRP A 91 10.67 10.44 2.52
C TRP A 91 10.80 10.73 1.02
N GLN A 92 12.01 10.50 0.51
CA GLN A 92 12.25 10.42 -0.94
C GLN A 92 11.62 9.15 -1.50
N VAL A 93 11.32 9.15 -2.80
CA VAL A 93 10.66 8.04 -3.49
C VAL A 93 11.43 6.73 -3.29
N GLU A 94 12.75 6.78 -3.41
CA GLU A 94 13.65 5.64 -3.29
C GLU A 94 13.57 5.01 -1.90
N GLN A 95 13.39 5.82 -0.85
CA GLN A 95 13.30 5.33 0.52
C GLN A 95 12.00 4.57 0.76
N TYR A 96 10.87 5.04 0.20
CA TYR A 96 9.62 4.29 0.27
C TYR A 96 9.74 2.94 -0.45
N ILE A 97 10.34 2.93 -1.64
CA ILE A 97 10.57 1.71 -2.42
C ILE A 97 11.47 0.73 -1.64
N GLU A 98 12.56 1.22 -1.06
CA GLU A 98 13.50 0.39 -0.29
C GLU A 98 12.85 -0.22 0.96
N VAL A 99 12.03 0.54 1.69
CA VAL A 99 11.31 0.04 2.86
C VAL A 99 10.33 -1.07 2.49
N VAL A 100 9.54 -0.87 1.43
CA VAL A 100 8.61 -1.88 0.92
C VAL A 100 9.36 -3.13 0.46
N HIS A 101 10.44 -2.95 -0.30
CA HIS A 101 11.24 -4.07 -0.82
C HIS A 101 11.88 -4.88 0.32
N LEU A 102 12.42 -4.20 1.33
CA LEU A 102 13.01 -4.82 2.51
C LEU A 102 11.97 -5.60 3.32
N TYR A 103 10.78 -5.04 3.50
CA TYR A 103 9.67 -5.70 4.20
C TYR A 103 9.29 -7.01 3.50
N LEU A 104 9.04 -6.97 2.19
CA LEU A 104 8.69 -8.16 1.39
C LEU A 104 9.78 -9.24 1.45
N ARG A 105 11.05 -8.85 1.52
CA ARG A 105 12.19 -9.78 1.69
C ARG A 105 12.21 -10.44 3.06
N LYS A 106 11.86 -9.70 4.12
CA LYS A 106 11.87 -10.19 5.51
C LYS A 106 10.63 -11.02 5.86
N HIS A 107 9.52 -10.81 5.15
CA HIS A 107 8.22 -11.42 5.41
C HIS A 107 7.71 -12.26 4.23
N PRO A 108 8.36 -13.37 3.87
CA PRO A 108 7.96 -14.21 2.74
C PRO A 108 6.52 -14.75 2.88
N GLU A 109 6.01 -14.93 4.09
CA GLU A 109 4.65 -15.33 4.40
C GLU A 109 3.59 -14.30 3.97
N HIS A 110 3.98 -13.03 3.80
CA HIS A 110 3.10 -11.94 3.40
C HIS A 110 3.05 -11.73 1.88
N LEU A 111 3.87 -12.44 1.10
CA LEU A 111 3.86 -12.34 -0.38
C LEU A 111 2.51 -12.73 -1.00
N LYS A 112 1.70 -13.53 -0.29
CA LYS A 112 0.33 -13.91 -0.70
C LYS A 112 -0.71 -12.81 -0.47
N LEU A 113 -0.41 -11.82 0.37
CA LEU A 113 -1.30 -10.68 0.61
C LEU A 113 -1.30 -9.76 -0.61
N SER A 114 -2.27 -8.86 -0.69
CA SER A 114 -2.26 -7.84 -1.74
C SER A 114 -1.05 -6.93 -1.60
N ALA A 115 -0.63 -6.33 -2.72
CA ALA A 115 0.44 -5.35 -2.76
C ALA A 115 0.12 -4.15 -1.85
N ILE A 116 -1.15 -3.72 -1.80
CA ILE A 116 -1.62 -2.61 -0.96
C ILE A 116 -1.41 -2.94 0.53
N GLU A 117 -1.82 -4.13 0.97
CA GLU A 117 -1.62 -4.58 2.35
C GLU A 117 -0.14 -4.61 2.71
N ASN A 118 0.70 -5.17 1.85
CA ASN A 118 2.15 -5.23 2.07
C ASN A 118 2.78 -3.84 2.16
N ILE A 119 2.41 -2.91 1.27
CA ILE A 119 2.88 -1.53 1.33
C ILE A 119 2.45 -0.89 2.65
N SER A 120 1.18 -1.02 3.02
CA SER A 120 0.64 -0.43 4.25
C SER A 120 1.34 -0.97 5.50
N LEU A 121 1.53 -2.29 5.59
CA LEU A 121 2.23 -2.93 6.70
C LEU A 121 3.70 -2.54 6.77
N SER A 122 4.39 -2.43 5.62
CA SER A 122 5.79 -1.99 5.59
C SER A 122 5.97 -0.57 6.15
N LEU A 123 5.05 0.34 5.82
CA LEU A 123 5.08 1.71 6.32
C LEU A 123 4.71 1.79 7.80
N PHE A 124 3.81 0.91 8.25
CA PHE A 124 3.46 0.77 9.67
C PHE A 124 4.66 0.26 10.49
N GLU A 125 5.31 -0.82 10.07
CA GLU A 125 6.50 -1.32 10.77
C GLU A 125 7.61 -0.28 10.80
N ALA A 126 7.85 0.41 9.68
CA ALA A 126 8.86 1.45 9.62
C ALA A 126 8.52 2.67 10.50
N SER A 127 7.24 2.96 10.72
CA SER A 127 6.82 4.01 11.66
C SER A 127 7.15 3.65 13.11
N ILE A 128 6.95 2.39 13.51
CA ILE A 128 7.31 1.91 14.86
C ILE A 128 8.84 1.95 15.04
N ALA A 129 9.58 1.49 14.03
CA ALA A 129 11.04 1.51 14.08
C ALA A 129 11.61 2.93 14.21
N ALA A 130 10.96 3.92 13.60
CA ALA A 130 11.35 5.33 13.72
C ALA A 130 11.02 5.92 15.10
N GLU A 131 9.96 5.47 15.77
CA GLU A 131 9.61 5.92 17.13
C GLU A 131 10.58 5.40 18.19
N GLY A 132 11.23 4.24 17.96
CA GLY A 132 12.23 3.65 18.87
C GLY A 132 13.60 4.34 18.89
N GLN A 133 13.82 5.41 18.12
CA GLN A 133 15.06 6.19 18.07
C GLN A 133 14.95 7.60 18.71
N LEU A 134 13.91 7.85 19.52
CA LEU A 134 13.70 9.09 20.27
C LEU A 134 14.21 9.01 21.71
#